data_AF-A0A6A5YAJ0-F1
#
_entry.id   AF-A0A6A5YAJ0-F1
#
_cell.length_a   1.000
_cell.length_b   1.000
_cell.length_c   1.000
_cell.angle_alpha   90.00
_cell.angle_beta   90.00
_cell.angle_gamma   90.00
#
_symmetry.space_group_name_H-M   'P 1'
#
loop_
_entity.id
_entity.type
_entity.pdbx_description
1 polymer ?
#
loop_
_entity_poly.entity_id
_entity_poly.type
_entity_poly.pdbx_seq_one_letter_code
_entity_poly.pdbx_strand_id
1 'polypeptide(L)'
;MGNTDKPILFHYAASIFSHRVLWYLWLRNIDYDECIQPPYMPRPDLSLLGVAYRRIPVMAIGRDVYCDSRLIIDTLESIYPGGALSVKTPSEEGTRRLLQNYTIDGGIFANAVKCIPYWMPGGLLQDSKFLDDRASLMGGMRMTSGLMEKGRGQGLQHLRQAFDIMENTFLKDGRRWILGDRGPTVADIDAIWPFEWLILDTAMTDSLRGGGISEEAFPRTFAWVKRFMNAVSEAKKKSAIAQRLNGKQVEERLQMSTTRTPVKAGIVENDALGLQENDEVEVSPSDYGQSHKDRGRLVALTTSEVVIRNSKGYQVHFPRWNFQISRVIPPQVKSPVPLAEGKKIPPMKLFYHHASPYTRKVFMLALEYGLESHITLHKVVVCPIPYPGWSDNNEEVAAFNPLAKIPCLVTADVPDGIFDSRVICEYLDDLIDVKRKKDTRYFQQRALHACADGIMDAAVLIVYEHRIREERGVKLDVWLEGQLLKIQRGLDRLEKAVMEGVLGDPPSGRANMDEVSVLVAIGMLDQMSIAWSERRPKLVEWYNRWRLRRSFQLTPPDKEWRAGVGTKADAKM
;
A
#
# COMPACT_ATOMS: atom_id res chain seq x y z
N MET A 1 -25.70 -6.12 -16.84
CA MET A 1 -24.99 -6.10 -15.55
C MET A 1 -26.02 -5.96 -14.45
N GLY A 2 -25.90 -6.74 -13.37
CA GLY A 2 -26.74 -6.53 -12.19
C GLY A 2 -26.37 -5.22 -11.50
N ASN A 3 -27.22 -4.73 -10.58
CA ASN A 3 -26.98 -3.50 -9.82
C ASN A 3 -25.64 -3.53 -9.02
N THR A 4 -25.15 -4.73 -8.71
CA THR A 4 -23.86 -4.97 -8.02
C THR A 4 -22.63 -4.67 -8.88
N ASP A 5 -22.77 -4.72 -10.21
CA ASP A 5 -21.65 -4.55 -11.17
C ASP A 5 -21.74 -3.20 -11.92
N LYS A 6 -22.64 -2.31 -11.47
CA LYS A 6 -22.74 -0.95 -11.98
C LYS A 6 -21.43 -0.20 -11.68
N PRO A 7 -20.83 0.51 -12.66
CA PRO A 7 -19.59 1.26 -12.43
C PRO A 7 -19.72 2.28 -11.29
N ILE A 8 -18.71 2.33 -10.43
CA ILE A 8 -18.61 3.31 -9.34
C ILE A 8 -17.38 4.18 -9.56
N LEU A 9 -17.58 5.48 -9.77
CA LEU A 9 -16.51 6.44 -9.99
C LEU A 9 -16.11 7.13 -8.69
N PHE A 10 -14.84 6.98 -8.30
CA PHE A 10 -14.21 7.74 -7.23
C PHE A 10 -13.63 9.03 -7.81
N HIS A 11 -14.23 10.17 -7.48
CA HIS A 11 -13.83 11.45 -8.05
C HIS A 11 -14.11 12.66 -7.16
N TYR A 12 -13.66 13.83 -7.60
CA TYR A 12 -14.10 15.11 -7.07
C TYR A 12 -14.32 16.09 -8.21
N ALA A 13 -15.26 17.02 -8.02
CA ALA A 13 -15.80 17.83 -9.10
C ALA A 13 -14.77 18.67 -9.87
N ALA A 14 -13.72 19.16 -9.20
CA ALA A 14 -12.66 19.98 -9.82
C ALA A 14 -11.52 19.16 -10.48
N SER A 15 -11.60 17.83 -10.49
CA SER A 15 -10.58 16.98 -11.11
C SER A 15 -10.76 16.94 -12.62
N ILE A 16 -9.90 17.63 -13.36
CA ILE A 16 -9.90 17.62 -14.84
C ILE A 16 -9.65 16.23 -15.44
N PHE A 17 -8.92 15.36 -14.75
CA PHE A 17 -8.78 13.95 -15.16
C PHE A 17 -10.08 13.16 -14.96
N SER A 18 -10.89 13.53 -13.96
CA SER A 18 -12.20 12.91 -13.73
C SER A 18 -13.24 13.38 -14.74
N HIS A 19 -13.13 14.63 -15.20
CA HIS A 19 -13.99 15.16 -16.27
C HIS A 19 -13.94 14.29 -17.52
N ARG A 20 -12.75 13.82 -17.93
CA ARG A 20 -12.61 12.89 -19.08
C ARG A 20 -13.51 11.66 -18.96
N VAL A 21 -13.49 11.01 -17.78
CA VAL A 21 -14.30 9.82 -17.52
C VAL A 21 -15.79 10.17 -17.44
N LEU A 22 -16.15 11.28 -16.79
CA LEU A 22 -17.53 11.76 -16.70
C LEU A 22 -18.11 12.10 -18.07
N TRP A 23 -17.35 12.82 -18.91
CA TRP A 23 -17.75 13.16 -20.28
C TRP A 23 -17.98 11.89 -21.10
N TYR A 24 -17.08 10.92 -20.98
CA TYR A 24 -17.24 9.63 -21.64
C TYR A 24 -18.53 8.93 -21.18
N LEU A 25 -18.77 8.81 -19.87
CA LEU A 25 -19.97 8.18 -19.32
C LEU A 25 -21.26 8.85 -19.81
N TRP A 26 -21.31 10.19 -19.79
CA TRP A 26 -22.49 10.94 -20.24
C TRP A 26 -22.71 10.83 -21.75
N LEU A 27 -21.66 11.02 -22.56
CA LEU A 27 -21.75 10.92 -24.02
C LEU A 27 -22.10 9.49 -24.49
N ARG A 28 -21.69 8.47 -23.72
CA ARG A 28 -22.07 7.06 -23.95
C ARG A 28 -23.41 6.67 -23.32
N ASN A 29 -24.00 7.54 -22.49
CA ASN A 29 -25.17 7.26 -21.67
C ASN A 29 -25.02 5.97 -20.84
N ILE A 30 -23.88 5.82 -20.16
CA ILE A 30 -23.59 4.69 -19.26
C ILE A 30 -23.97 5.10 -17.83
N ASP A 31 -24.89 4.35 -17.23
CA ASP A 31 -25.26 4.55 -15.84
C ASP A 31 -24.10 4.20 -14.91
N TYR A 32 -23.86 5.06 -13.93
CA TYR A 32 -22.82 4.89 -12.92
C TYR A 32 -23.30 5.41 -11.57
N ASP A 33 -22.59 5.03 -10.51
CA ASP A 33 -22.69 5.63 -9.18
C ASP A 33 -21.37 6.33 -8.84
N GLU A 34 -21.37 7.20 -7.84
CA GLU A 34 -20.20 7.98 -7.46
C GLU A 34 -19.83 7.84 -5.98
N CYS A 35 -18.52 7.88 -5.71
CA CYS A 35 -17.98 8.01 -4.36
C CYS A 35 -17.09 9.25 -4.31
N ILE A 36 -17.61 10.34 -3.75
CA ILE A 36 -16.90 11.62 -3.74
C ILE A 36 -15.69 11.57 -2.81
N GLN A 37 -14.52 11.89 -3.35
CA GLN A 37 -13.26 11.89 -2.61
C GLN A 37 -12.79 13.30 -2.24
N PRO A 38 -12.01 13.47 -1.17
CA PRO A 38 -11.34 14.75 -0.90
C PRO A 38 -10.36 15.14 -2.02
N PRO A 39 -10.11 16.42 -2.31
CA PRO A 39 -9.15 16.82 -3.36
C PRO A 39 -7.67 16.59 -2.98
N TYR A 40 -7.40 16.29 -1.71
CA TYR A 40 -6.09 16.03 -1.11
C TYR A 40 -6.10 14.74 -0.26
N MET A 41 -4.94 14.23 0.15
CA MET A 41 -4.85 13.09 1.07
C MET A 41 -5.25 13.47 2.51
N PRO A 42 -5.77 12.53 3.33
CA PRO A 42 -6.02 11.10 3.04
C PRO A 42 -7.35 10.83 2.30
N ARG A 43 -7.44 9.66 1.66
CA ARG A 43 -8.64 9.16 0.96
C ARG A 43 -9.19 7.90 1.66
N PRO A 44 -9.94 8.05 2.77
CA PRO A 44 -10.33 6.93 3.62
C PRO A 44 -11.18 5.88 2.88
N ASP A 45 -12.03 6.29 1.94
CA ASP A 45 -12.90 5.35 1.20
C ASP A 45 -12.10 4.39 0.32
N LEU A 46 -11.07 4.88 -0.39
CA LEU A 46 -10.17 4.03 -1.18
C LEU A 46 -9.31 3.11 -0.30
N SER A 47 -8.91 3.58 0.89
CA SER A 47 -8.18 2.76 1.85
C SER A 47 -8.97 1.54 2.32
N LEU A 48 -10.31 1.62 2.39
CA LEU A 48 -11.16 0.45 2.71
C LEU A 48 -10.99 -0.67 1.67
N LEU A 49 -10.85 -0.28 0.40
CA LEU A 49 -10.60 -1.21 -0.70
C LEU A 49 -9.14 -1.68 -0.79
N GLY A 50 -8.26 -1.21 0.09
CA GLY A 50 -6.83 -1.55 0.04
C GLY A 50 -6.12 -0.93 -1.16
N VAL A 51 -6.58 0.24 -1.62
CA VAL A 51 -6.00 1.00 -2.73
C VAL A 51 -5.21 2.19 -2.18
N ALA A 52 -3.90 2.16 -2.38
CA ALA A 52 -2.98 3.22 -1.98
C ALA A 52 -2.81 4.29 -3.07
N TYR A 53 -3.12 3.97 -4.32
CA TYR A 53 -3.06 4.87 -5.48
C TYR A 53 -3.72 6.20 -5.18
N ARG A 54 -2.92 7.27 -5.12
CA ARG A 54 -3.38 8.57 -4.61
C ARG A 54 -4.02 9.49 -5.67
N ARG A 55 -3.85 9.18 -6.96
CA ARG A 55 -4.43 9.98 -8.06
C ARG A 55 -5.91 9.61 -8.23
N ILE A 56 -6.64 10.53 -8.86
CA ILE A 56 -8.07 10.43 -9.13
C ILE A 56 -8.28 10.83 -10.60
N PRO A 57 -9.15 10.15 -11.36
CA PRO A 57 -10.16 9.18 -10.92
C PRO A 57 -9.66 7.76 -10.68
N VAL A 58 -10.46 7.01 -9.93
CA VAL A 58 -10.42 5.55 -9.80
C VAL A 58 -11.83 5.03 -10.07
N MET A 59 -11.97 3.86 -10.70
CA MET A 59 -13.28 3.25 -10.94
C MET A 59 -13.34 1.83 -10.39
N ALA A 60 -14.43 1.46 -9.72
CA ALA A 60 -14.69 0.07 -9.34
C ALA A 60 -15.84 -0.52 -10.17
N ILE A 61 -15.67 -1.75 -10.63
CA ILE A 61 -16.69 -2.54 -11.34
C ILE A 61 -16.59 -3.98 -10.82
N GLY A 62 -17.60 -4.45 -10.09
CA GLY A 62 -17.57 -5.77 -9.47
C GLY A 62 -16.41 -5.93 -8.46
N ARG A 63 -15.51 -6.89 -8.67
CA ARG A 63 -14.34 -7.13 -7.82
C ARG A 63 -13.05 -6.48 -8.34
N ASP A 64 -13.15 -5.63 -9.36
CA ASP A 64 -12.01 -4.99 -10.02
C ASP A 64 -12.01 -3.48 -9.74
N VAL A 65 -10.81 -2.93 -9.56
CA VAL A 65 -10.55 -1.51 -9.35
C VAL A 65 -9.55 -1.01 -10.40
N TYR A 66 -9.93 -0.01 -11.17
CA TYR A 66 -9.19 0.54 -12.29
C TYR A 66 -8.60 1.90 -11.93
N CYS A 67 -7.28 2.01 -12.00
CA CYS A 67 -6.52 3.23 -11.78
C CYS A 67 -6.09 3.84 -13.13
N ASP A 68 -6.05 5.18 -13.21
CA ASP A 68 -5.77 5.98 -14.41
C ASP A 68 -6.98 6.11 -15.36
N SER A 69 -7.32 7.34 -15.75
CA SER A 69 -8.50 7.60 -16.58
C SER A 69 -8.39 7.02 -17.99
N ARG A 70 -7.18 6.82 -18.53
CA ARG A 70 -6.99 6.14 -19.82
C ARG A 70 -7.45 4.70 -19.74
N LEU A 71 -7.00 3.98 -18.71
CA LEU A 71 -7.37 2.58 -18.50
C LEU A 71 -8.86 2.47 -18.20
N ILE A 72 -9.42 3.37 -17.39
CA ILE A 72 -10.87 3.40 -17.12
C ILE A 72 -11.67 3.51 -18.43
N ILE A 73 -11.32 4.45 -19.32
CA ILE A 73 -12.02 4.64 -20.59
C ILE A 73 -11.85 3.42 -21.51
N ASP A 74 -10.64 2.85 -21.59
CA ASP A 74 -10.39 1.64 -22.39
C ASP A 74 -11.18 0.43 -21.89
N THR A 75 -11.25 0.25 -20.56
CA THR A 75 -12.07 -0.78 -19.92
C THR A 75 -13.55 -0.58 -20.26
N LEU A 76 -14.06 0.65 -20.16
CA LEU A 76 -15.45 0.93 -20.51
C LEU A 76 -15.75 0.72 -22.00
N GLU A 77 -14.83 1.04 -22.91
CA GLU A 77 -14.97 0.71 -24.35
C GLU A 77 -15.02 -0.81 -24.56
N SER A 78 -14.26 -1.60 -23.78
CA SER A 78 -14.29 -3.06 -23.85
C SER A 78 -15.56 -3.68 -23.26
N ILE A 79 -16.08 -3.12 -22.16
CA ILE A 79 -17.27 -3.63 -21.47
C ILE A 79 -18.55 -3.24 -22.22
N TYR A 80 -18.56 -2.03 -22.80
CA TYR A 80 -19.66 -1.47 -23.57
C TYR A 80 -19.21 -1.23 -25.02
N PRO A 81 -19.03 -2.28 -25.85
CA PRO A 81 -18.49 -2.13 -27.20
C PRO A 81 -19.49 -1.45 -28.16
N GLY A 82 -18.97 -0.89 -29.25
CA GLY A 82 -19.77 -0.43 -30.39
C GLY A 82 -20.55 0.87 -30.16
N GLY A 83 -20.04 1.77 -29.31
CA GLY A 83 -20.67 3.05 -29.04
C GLY A 83 -20.46 4.10 -30.14
N ALA A 84 -21.27 5.16 -30.12
CA ALA A 84 -21.13 6.28 -31.05
C ALA A 84 -19.76 7.00 -30.95
N LEU A 85 -19.09 6.91 -29.79
CA LEU A 85 -17.77 7.49 -29.57
C LEU A 85 -16.61 6.58 -30.01
N SER A 86 -16.88 5.30 -30.25
CA SER A 86 -15.85 4.31 -30.54
C SER A 86 -15.18 4.60 -31.88
N VAL A 87 -13.85 4.46 -31.91
CA VAL A 87 -13.10 4.52 -33.16
C VAL A 87 -13.36 3.29 -34.02
N LYS A 88 -13.27 3.43 -35.34
CA LYS A 88 -13.67 2.38 -36.29
C LYS A 88 -12.52 1.79 -37.09
N THR A 89 -11.37 2.46 -37.16
CA THR A 89 -10.23 2.01 -37.96
C THR A 89 -8.93 2.01 -37.16
N PRO A 90 -7.93 1.19 -37.55
CA PRO A 90 -6.62 1.21 -36.91
C PRO A 90 -5.94 2.59 -36.95
N SER A 91 -6.15 3.36 -38.02
CA SER A 91 -5.61 4.73 -38.13
C SER A 91 -6.27 5.69 -37.15
N GLU A 92 -7.58 5.56 -36.94
CA GLU A 92 -8.33 6.34 -35.95
C GLU A 92 -7.88 5.99 -34.52
N GLU A 93 -7.69 4.70 -34.21
CA GLU A 93 -7.14 4.25 -32.92
C GLU A 93 -5.70 4.74 -32.72
N GLY A 94 -4.85 4.68 -33.74
CA GLY A 94 -3.50 5.26 -33.68
C GLY A 94 -3.51 6.75 -33.37
N THR A 95 -4.43 7.50 -33.98
CA THR A 95 -4.62 8.94 -33.72
C THR A 95 -5.04 9.20 -32.28
N ARG A 96 -6.05 8.46 -31.78
CA ARG A 96 -6.49 8.52 -30.39
C ARG A 96 -5.32 8.27 -29.43
N ARG A 97 -4.55 7.20 -29.63
CA ARG A 97 -3.41 6.83 -28.76
C ARG A 97 -2.35 7.91 -28.72
N LEU A 98 -2.03 8.51 -29.88
CA LEU A 98 -1.09 9.63 -29.95
C LEU A 98 -1.60 10.85 -29.19
N LEU A 99 -2.88 11.22 -29.34
CA LEU A 99 -3.47 12.36 -28.63
C LEU A 99 -3.57 12.12 -27.12
N GLN A 100 -3.94 10.90 -26.72
CA GLN A 100 -3.98 10.46 -25.33
C GLN A 100 -2.62 10.62 -24.65
N ASN A 101 -1.54 10.21 -25.33
CA ASN A 101 -0.18 10.39 -24.82
C ASN A 101 0.27 11.84 -24.91
N TYR A 102 -0.04 12.56 -25.99
CA TYR A 102 0.40 13.94 -26.20
C TYR A 102 -0.15 14.90 -25.13
N THR A 103 -1.42 14.76 -24.74
CA THR A 103 -2.04 15.65 -23.76
C THR A 103 -1.54 15.42 -22.33
N ILE A 104 -1.29 14.17 -21.96
CA ILE A 104 -0.86 13.79 -20.60
C ILE A 104 0.67 13.79 -20.51
N ASP A 105 1.34 12.98 -21.32
CA ASP A 105 2.76 12.65 -21.21
C ASP A 105 3.62 13.53 -22.14
N GLY A 106 3.05 13.99 -23.27
CA GLY A 106 3.70 14.89 -24.23
C GLY A 106 3.83 16.35 -23.78
N GLY A 107 3.36 16.64 -22.56
CA GLY A 107 3.66 17.89 -21.86
C GLY A 107 2.63 19.01 -22.03
N ILE A 108 1.51 18.82 -22.74
CA ILE A 108 0.45 19.86 -22.79
C ILE A 108 -0.04 20.16 -21.38
N PHE A 109 -0.44 19.13 -20.61
CA PHE A 109 -0.89 19.31 -19.24
C PHE A 109 0.15 20.01 -18.36
N ALA A 110 1.41 19.58 -18.41
CA ALA A 110 2.48 20.20 -17.64
C ALA A 110 2.71 21.68 -18.00
N ASN A 111 2.58 22.05 -19.28
CA ASN A 111 2.67 23.45 -19.72
C ASN A 111 1.41 24.25 -19.38
N ALA A 112 0.22 23.64 -19.38
CA ALA A 112 -1.01 24.25 -18.87
C ALA A 112 -0.90 24.57 -17.37
N VAL A 113 -0.31 23.66 -16.58
CA VAL A 113 -0.02 23.90 -15.15
C VAL A 113 0.83 25.15 -14.97
N LYS A 114 1.91 25.34 -15.75
CA LYS A 114 2.76 26.56 -15.70
C LYS A 114 1.98 27.86 -15.95
N CYS A 115 0.81 27.77 -16.57
CA CYS A 115 -0.04 28.91 -16.89
C CYS A 115 -1.13 29.19 -15.85
N ILE A 116 -1.22 28.41 -14.76
CA ILE A 116 -2.16 28.70 -13.65
C ILE A 116 -1.93 30.14 -13.15
N PRO A 117 -2.98 30.98 -13.08
CA PRO A 117 -2.86 32.36 -12.64
C PRO A 117 -2.36 32.46 -11.19
N TYR A 118 -1.21 33.11 -10.99
CA TYR A 118 -0.63 33.35 -9.66
C TYR A 118 -1.06 34.68 -9.02
N TRP A 119 -1.80 35.50 -9.78
CA TRP A 119 -2.23 36.85 -9.40
C TRP A 119 -3.72 36.93 -9.00
N MET A 120 -4.49 35.85 -9.18
CA MET A 120 -5.93 35.86 -8.91
C MET A 120 -6.23 35.75 -7.41
N PRO A 121 -6.98 36.70 -6.82
CA PRO A 121 -7.47 36.58 -5.45
C PRO A 121 -8.32 35.32 -5.28
N GLY A 122 -8.07 34.54 -4.22
CA GLY A 122 -8.76 33.27 -3.98
C GLY A 122 -8.45 32.15 -4.99
N GLY A 123 -7.46 32.34 -5.86
CA GLY A 123 -7.03 31.33 -6.84
C GLY A 123 -6.29 30.15 -6.22
N LEU A 124 -5.99 29.14 -7.04
CA LEU A 124 -5.37 27.86 -6.61
C LEU A 124 -4.05 28.02 -5.84
N LEU A 125 -3.26 29.08 -6.10
CA LEU A 125 -2.00 29.32 -5.39
C LEU A 125 -2.17 30.02 -4.02
N GLN A 126 -3.39 30.41 -3.64
CA GLN A 126 -3.67 30.94 -2.30
C GLN A 126 -4.21 29.87 -1.36
N ASP A 127 -4.56 28.68 -1.88
CA ASP A 127 -4.99 27.54 -1.07
C ASP A 127 -3.76 26.77 -0.54
N SER A 128 -3.42 27.01 0.72
CA SER A 128 -2.28 26.37 1.38
C SER A 128 -2.39 24.85 1.43
N LYS A 129 -3.60 24.30 1.64
CA LYS A 129 -3.83 22.85 1.70
C LYS A 129 -3.63 22.21 0.34
N PHE A 130 -4.13 22.85 -0.71
CA PHE A 130 -3.88 22.43 -2.09
C PHE A 130 -2.37 22.41 -2.39
N LEU A 131 -1.66 23.49 -2.05
CA LEU A 131 -0.23 23.59 -2.29
C LEU A 131 0.61 22.56 -1.50
N ASP A 132 0.26 22.31 -0.23
CA ASP A 132 0.90 21.28 0.60
C ASP A 132 0.73 19.88 -0.02
N ASP A 133 -0.50 19.54 -0.42
CA ASP A 133 -0.79 18.24 -1.03
C ASP A 133 -0.09 18.08 -2.39
N ARG A 134 -0.10 19.13 -3.23
CA ARG A 134 0.60 19.11 -4.52
C ARG A 134 2.11 19.02 -4.37
N ALA A 135 2.70 19.67 -3.37
CA ALA A 135 4.11 19.50 -3.05
C ALA A 135 4.42 18.02 -2.72
N SER A 136 3.60 17.39 -1.86
CA SER A 136 3.72 15.96 -1.54
C SER A 136 3.55 15.06 -2.79
N LEU A 137 2.59 15.39 -3.65
CA LEU A 137 2.35 14.67 -4.91
C LEU A 137 3.55 14.76 -5.86
N MET A 138 4.21 15.91 -5.93
CA MET A 138 5.34 16.21 -6.83
C MET A 138 6.71 15.89 -6.23
N GLY A 139 6.78 15.12 -5.14
CA GLY A 139 8.07 14.72 -4.53
C GLY A 139 8.76 15.81 -3.72
N GLY A 140 8.01 16.79 -3.20
CA GLY A 140 8.47 17.82 -2.26
C GLY A 140 8.55 19.24 -2.84
N MET A 141 8.42 19.41 -4.16
CA MET A 141 8.50 20.72 -4.81
C MET A 141 7.17 21.47 -4.69
N ARG A 142 7.13 22.51 -3.85
CA ARG A 142 5.96 23.38 -3.69
C ARG A 142 5.87 24.40 -4.83
N MET A 143 4.67 24.57 -5.39
CA MET A 143 4.39 25.65 -6.32
C MET A 143 4.40 27.01 -5.59
N THR A 144 5.04 28.02 -6.17
CA THR A 144 5.09 29.38 -5.64
C THR A 144 4.86 30.38 -6.77
N SER A 145 4.33 31.57 -6.46
CA SER A 145 4.07 32.59 -7.48
C SER A 145 5.31 32.93 -8.31
N GLY A 146 6.49 33.03 -7.69
CA GLY A 146 7.75 33.28 -8.42
C GLY A 146 8.18 32.13 -9.35
N LEU A 147 7.95 30.87 -8.97
CA LEU A 147 8.20 29.73 -9.87
C LEU A 147 7.21 29.71 -11.04
N MET A 148 5.94 30.03 -10.78
CA MET A 148 4.92 30.10 -11.82
C MET A 148 5.22 31.23 -12.80
N GLU A 149 5.57 32.42 -12.31
CA GLU A 149 6.00 33.56 -13.12
C GLU A 149 7.19 33.20 -14.01
N LYS A 150 8.24 32.60 -13.44
CA LYS A 150 9.44 32.19 -14.19
C LYS A 150 9.13 31.16 -15.28
N GLY A 151 8.25 30.20 -15.02
CA GLY A 151 7.90 29.12 -15.95
C GLY A 151 6.88 29.52 -17.02
N ARG A 152 6.09 30.58 -16.78
CA ARG A 152 4.93 30.94 -17.58
C ARG A 152 5.25 31.22 -19.05
N GLY A 153 6.31 31.98 -19.33
CA GLY A 153 6.67 32.34 -20.72
C GLY A 153 6.91 31.12 -21.61
N GLN A 154 7.63 30.12 -21.10
CA GLN A 154 7.83 28.85 -21.79
C GLN A 154 6.52 28.04 -21.90
N GLY A 155 5.71 28.02 -20.84
CA GLY A 155 4.41 27.37 -20.85
C GLY A 155 3.51 27.90 -21.97
N LEU A 156 3.36 29.24 -22.07
CA LEU A 156 2.57 29.89 -23.10
C LEU A 156 3.09 29.61 -24.51
N GLN A 157 4.42 29.60 -24.70
CA GLN A 157 5.02 29.31 -26.00
C GLN A 157 4.71 27.88 -26.45
N HIS A 158 4.86 26.88 -25.58
CA HIS A 158 4.54 25.50 -25.91
C HIS A 158 3.04 25.29 -26.13
N LEU A 159 2.19 25.92 -25.30
CA LEU A 159 0.74 25.88 -25.51
C LEU A 159 0.36 26.50 -26.86
N ARG A 160 1.01 27.59 -27.28
CA ARG A 160 0.74 28.19 -28.59
C ARG A 160 1.01 27.22 -29.74
N GLN A 161 2.05 26.40 -29.64
CA GLN A 161 2.30 25.32 -30.61
C GLN A 161 1.21 24.25 -30.56
N ALA A 162 0.76 23.86 -29.36
CA ALA A 162 -0.34 22.90 -29.22
C ALA A 162 -1.64 23.43 -29.85
N PHE A 163 -1.98 24.71 -29.61
CA PHE A 163 -3.11 25.36 -30.26
C PHE A 163 -2.94 25.43 -31.78
N ASP A 164 -1.75 25.73 -32.27
CA ASP A 164 -1.45 25.75 -33.72
C ASP A 164 -1.64 24.37 -34.37
N ILE A 165 -1.23 23.28 -33.71
CA ILE A 165 -1.47 21.92 -34.18
C ILE A 165 -2.98 21.63 -34.30
N MET A 166 -3.77 22.03 -33.30
CA MET A 166 -5.23 21.83 -33.36
C MET A 166 -5.86 22.69 -34.47
N GLU A 167 -5.51 23.96 -34.54
CA GLU A 167 -6.08 24.95 -35.45
C GLU A 167 -5.71 24.71 -36.92
N ASN A 168 -4.41 24.54 -37.17
CA ASN A 168 -3.80 24.56 -38.49
C ASN A 168 -3.36 23.18 -39.00
N THR A 169 -3.60 22.12 -38.23
CA THR A 169 -3.45 20.73 -38.70
C THR A 169 -4.75 19.95 -38.59
N PHE A 170 -5.23 19.68 -37.37
CA PHE A 170 -6.40 18.81 -37.18
C PHE A 170 -7.71 19.43 -37.68
N LEU A 171 -7.95 20.72 -37.41
CA LEU A 171 -9.21 21.39 -37.72
C LEU A 171 -9.14 22.25 -38.99
N LYS A 172 -7.99 22.27 -39.69
CA LYS A 172 -7.72 23.17 -40.82
C LYS A 172 -8.72 23.03 -41.97
N ASP A 173 -9.17 21.82 -42.24
CA ASP A 173 -10.12 21.51 -43.31
C ASP A 173 -11.58 21.82 -42.97
N GLY A 174 -11.85 22.38 -41.79
CA GLY A 174 -13.19 22.78 -41.36
C GLY A 174 -14.01 21.65 -40.72
N ARG A 175 -13.42 20.47 -40.51
CA ARG A 175 -14.07 19.38 -39.78
C ARG A 175 -14.52 19.80 -38.38
N ARG A 176 -15.60 19.20 -37.90
CA ARG A 176 -16.17 19.52 -36.59
C ARG A 176 -15.54 18.74 -35.43
N TRP A 177 -14.96 17.58 -35.67
CA TRP A 177 -14.33 16.75 -34.64
C TRP A 177 -12.99 16.20 -35.14
N ILE A 178 -12.14 15.72 -34.22
CA ILE A 178 -10.78 15.28 -34.56
C ILE A 178 -10.76 14.25 -35.69
N LEU A 179 -11.68 13.29 -35.63
CA LEU A 179 -11.82 12.19 -36.60
C LEU A 179 -12.90 12.45 -37.68
N GLY A 180 -13.30 13.71 -37.90
CA GLY A 180 -14.24 14.11 -38.94
C GLY A 180 -15.62 14.52 -38.41
N ASP A 181 -16.68 14.32 -39.21
CA ASP A 181 -17.99 14.94 -38.97
C ASP A 181 -19.08 14.00 -38.44
N ARG A 182 -18.75 12.75 -38.12
CA ARG A 182 -19.72 11.75 -37.63
C ARG A 182 -20.24 12.01 -36.20
N GLY A 183 -19.64 12.95 -35.49
CA GLY A 183 -19.85 13.18 -34.05
C GLY A 183 -18.53 13.19 -33.29
N PRO A 184 -18.54 13.62 -32.01
CA PRO A 184 -17.37 13.50 -31.17
C PRO A 184 -17.01 12.02 -30.99
N THR A 185 -15.73 11.74 -30.81
CA THR A 185 -15.22 10.41 -30.53
C THR A 185 -14.41 10.43 -29.24
N VAL A 186 -13.98 9.25 -28.77
CA VAL A 186 -13.03 9.18 -27.65
C VAL A 186 -11.70 9.90 -27.96
N ALA A 187 -11.31 10.05 -29.23
CA ALA A 187 -10.16 10.86 -29.61
C ALA A 187 -10.35 12.35 -29.27
N ASP A 188 -11.57 12.88 -29.35
CA ASP A 188 -11.86 14.25 -28.91
C ASP A 188 -11.70 14.36 -27.39
N ILE A 189 -12.20 13.39 -26.61
CA ILE A 189 -12.03 13.36 -25.14
C ILE A 189 -10.55 13.34 -24.76
N ASP A 190 -9.76 12.50 -25.42
CA ASP A 190 -8.33 12.34 -25.16
C ASP A 190 -7.52 13.59 -25.56
N ALA A 191 -8.00 14.38 -26.52
CA ALA A 191 -7.34 15.61 -26.98
C ALA A 191 -7.76 16.88 -26.22
N ILE A 192 -9.04 17.01 -25.88
CA ILE A 192 -9.64 18.34 -25.60
C ILE A 192 -9.43 18.85 -24.18
N TRP A 193 -9.29 17.95 -23.22
CA TRP A 193 -9.40 18.29 -21.80
C TRP A 193 -8.43 19.38 -21.29
N PRO A 194 -7.16 19.52 -21.77
CA PRO A 194 -6.32 20.63 -21.32
C PRO A 194 -6.73 21.96 -21.94
N PHE A 195 -7.26 21.93 -23.18
CA PHE A 195 -7.74 23.13 -23.88
C PHE A 195 -9.03 23.64 -23.24
N GLU A 196 -9.94 22.72 -22.90
CA GLU A 196 -11.15 23.02 -22.14
C GLU A 196 -10.80 23.66 -20.81
N TRP A 197 -9.87 23.07 -20.05
CA TRP A 197 -9.40 23.63 -18.78
C TRP A 197 -8.84 25.05 -18.93
N LEU A 198 -8.04 25.31 -19.98
CA LEU A 198 -7.45 26.63 -20.21
C LEU A 198 -8.46 27.70 -20.66
N ILE A 199 -9.50 27.29 -21.40
CA ILE A 199 -10.43 28.21 -22.06
C ILE A 199 -11.68 28.49 -21.22
N LEU A 200 -12.21 27.47 -20.54
CA LEU A 200 -13.54 27.52 -19.92
C LEU A 200 -13.53 27.44 -18.39
N ASP A 201 -12.49 26.87 -17.77
CA ASP A 201 -12.43 26.74 -16.31
C ASP A 201 -12.17 28.11 -15.66
N THR A 202 -13.01 28.47 -14.69
CA THR A 202 -12.93 29.76 -14.01
C THR A 202 -11.64 29.92 -13.20
N ALA A 203 -11.04 28.83 -12.72
CA ALA A 203 -9.73 28.85 -12.05
C ALA A 203 -8.57 29.16 -13.02
N MET A 204 -8.81 29.06 -14.32
CA MET A 204 -7.86 29.34 -15.40
C MET A 204 -8.18 30.63 -16.16
N THR A 205 -9.09 31.46 -15.64
CA THR A 205 -9.39 32.79 -16.20
C THR A 205 -8.09 33.58 -16.38
N ASP A 206 -7.91 34.22 -17.54
CA ASP A 206 -6.70 34.95 -17.95
C ASP A 206 -5.39 34.12 -18.02
N SER A 207 -5.46 32.79 -17.88
CA SER A 207 -4.28 31.92 -17.93
C SER A 207 -3.52 31.98 -19.28
N LEU A 208 -4.17 32.40 -20.36
CA LEU A 208 -3.60 32.52 -21.70
C LEU A 208 -3.10 33.94 -22.05
N ARG A 209 -3.34 34.93 -21.16
CA ARG A 209 -2.95 36.33 -21.38
C ARG A 209 -1.45 36.45 -21.68
N GLY A 210 -1.14 37.22 -22.73
CA GLY A 210 0.24 37.46 -23.18
C GLY A 210 0.85 36.34 -24.02
N GLY A 211 0.14 35.22 -24.22
CA GLY A 211 0.62 34.11 -25.06
C GLY A 211 0.32 34.25 -26.56
N GLY A 212 -0.44 35.27 -26.96
CA GLY A 212 -0.99 35.37 -28.32
C GLY A 212 -2.00 34.25 -28.63
N ILE A 213 -2.64 33.69 -27.60
CA ILE A 213 -3.67 32.66 -27.70
C ILE A 213 -4.99 33.31 -27.31
N SER A 214 -5.88 33.47 -28.28
CA SER A 214 -7.23 34.00 -28.10
C SER A 214 -8.17 33.39 -29.12
N GLU A 215 -9.48 33.65 -28.98
CA GLU A 215 -10.48 33.17 -29.94
C GLU A 215 -10.29 33.77 -31.32
N GLU A 216 -9.78 35.00 -31.43
CA GLU A 216 -9.45 35.63 -32.71
C GLU A 216 -8.26 34.96 -33.39
N ALA A 217 -7.26 34.50 -32.61
CA ALA A 217 -6.06 33.86 -33.13
C ALA A 217 -6.26 32.36 -33.46
N PHE A 218 -7.09 31.66 -32.69
CA PHE A 218 -7.35 30.22 -32.81
C PHE A 218 -8.86 29.89 -32.86
N PRO A 219 -9.61 30.46 -33.82
CA PRO A 219 -11.08 30.40 -33.81
C PRO A 219 -11.64 28.98 -33.93
N ARG A 220 -11.00 28.09 -34.70
CA ARG A 220 -11.50 26.71 -34.87
C ARG A 220 -11.33 25.90 -33.59
N THR A 221 -10.20 26.08 -32.91
CA THR A 221 -9.88 25.41 -31.65
C THR A 221 -10.85 25.83 -30.55
N PHE A 222 -11.09 27.14 -30.37
CA PHE A 222 -12.07 27.64 -29.42
C PHE A 222 -13.49 27.17 -29.75
N ALA A 223 -13.87 27.20 -31.04
CA ALA A 223 -15.17 26.69 -31.48
C ALA A 223 -15.33 25.18 -31.21
N TRP A 224 -14.27 24.38 -31.37
CA TRP A 224 -14.26 22.95 -31.06
C TRP A 224 -14.48 22.68 -29.57
N VAL A 225 -13.78 23.40 -28.69
CA VAL A 225 -13.96 23.30 -27.24
C VAL A 225 -15.39 23.64 -26.83
N LYS A 226 -15.93 24.78 -27.27
CA LYS A 226 -17.30 25.19 -26.97
C LYS A 226 -18.34 24.18 -27.48
N ARG A 227 -18.15 23.69 -28.71
CA ARG A 227 -19.05 22.71 -29.33
C ARG A 227 -19.03 21.36 -28.59
N PHE A 228 -17.85 20.88 -28.21
CA PHE A 228 -17.72 19.66 -27.42
C PHE A 228 -18.42 19.79 -26.07
N MET A 229 -18.21 20.90 -25.35
CA MET A 229 -18.85 21.11 -24.05
C MET A 229 -20.37 21.28 -24.15
N ASN A 230 -20.88 21.84 -25.24
CA ASN A 230 -22.32 21.81 -25.52
C ASN A 230 -22.84 20.37 -25.68
N ALA A 231 -22.13 19.51 -26.42
CA ALA A 231 -22.52 18.10 -26.57
C ALA A 231 -22.48 17.35 -25.22
N VAL A 232 -21.45 17.58 -24.41
CA VAL A 232 -21.33 17.02 -23.06
C VAL A 232 -22.48 17.48 -22.15
N SER A 233 -22.82 18.77 -22.18
CA SER A 233 -23.92 19.34 -21.37
C SER A 233 -25.27 18.71 -21.73
N GLU A 234 -25.57 18.59 -23.03
CA GLU A 234 -26.79 17.96 -23.50
C GLU A 234 -26.84 16.46 -23.17
N ALA A 235 -25.72 15.75 -23.25
CA ALA A 235 -25.63 14.35 -22.87
C ALA A 235 -25.83 14.15 -21.36
N LYS A 236 -25.23 15.02 -20.54
CA LYS A 236 -25.38 14.99 -19.07
C LYS A 236 -26.82 15.20 -18.65
N LYS A 237 -27.56 16.13 -19.27
CA LYS A 237 -28.99 16.36 -18.97
C LYS A 237 -29.87 15.14 -19.24
N LYS A 238 -29.47 14.28 -20.18
CA LYS A 238 -30.20 13.05 -20.57
C LYS A 238 -29.76 11.83 -19.77
N SER A 239 -28.60 11.89 -19.11
CA SER A 239 -28.04 10.79 -18.33
C SER A 239 -28.78 10.61 -17.01
N ALA A 240 -28.82 9.38 -16.50
CA ALA A 240 -29.32 9.11 -15.16
C ALA A 240 -28.48 9.84 -14.09
N ILE A 241 -29.12 10.30 -13.02
CA ILE A 241 -28.42 10.90 -11.88
C ILE A 241 -27.68 9.80 -11.13
N ALA A 242 -26.36 9.93 -11.01
CA ALA A 242 -25.53 8.99 -10.27
C ALA A 242 -25.89 8.97 -8.78
N GLN A 243 -26.04 7.77 -8.20
CA GLN A 243 -26.24 7.66 -6.76
C GLN A 243 -24.91 7.93 -6.06
N ARG A 244 -24.93 8.74 -5.00
CA ARG A 244 -23.76 8.98 -4.15
C ARG A 244 -23.63 7.92 -3.08
N LEU A 245 -22.45 7.35 -2.96
CA LEU A 245 -22.08 6.30 -2.01
C LEU A 245 -20.89 6.75 -1.15
N ASN A 246 -20.83 6.27 0.09
CA ASN A 246 -19.62 6.34 0.92
C ASN A 246 -18.78 5.06 0.78
N GLY A 247 -17.55 5.05 1.28
CA GLY A 247 -16.64 3.90 1.13
C GLY A 247 -17.17 2.58 1.69
N LYS A 248 -17.95 2.60 2.78
CA LYS A 248 -18.56 1.39 3.34
C LYS A 248 -19.62 0.81 2.40
N GLN A 249 -20.52 1.65 1.88
CA GLN A 249 -21.54 1.24 0.92
C GLN A 249 -20.93 0.70 -0.37
N VAL A 250 -19.79 1.27 -0.80
CA VAL A 250 -19.04 0.72 -1.93
C VAL A 250 -18.46 -0.64 -1.58
N GLU A 251 -17.72 -0.77 -0.47
CA GLU A 251 -17.12 -2.04 -0.04
C GLU A 251 -18.16 -3.16 0.09
N GLU A 252 -19.29 -2.91 0.74
CA GLU A 252 -20.40 -3.86 0.87
C GLU A 252 -20.89 -4.33 -0.51
N ARG A 253 -21.04 -3.40 -1.46
CA ARG A 253 -21.48 -3.74 -2.81
C ARG A 253 -20.46 -4.57 -3.58
N LEU A 254 -19.19 -4.20 -3.53
CA LEU A 254 -18.15 -4.95 -4.22
C LEU A 254 -17.99 -6.36 -3.61
N GLN A 255 -18.17 -6.51 -2.30
CA GLN A 255 -18.16 -7.81 -1.63
C GLN A 255 -19.33 -8.71 -2.06
N MET A 256 -20.50 -8.14 -2.35
CA MET A 256 -21.64 -8.90 -2.88
C MET A 256 -21.48 -9.31 -4.35
N SER A 257 -20.62 -8.64 -5.11
CA SER A 257 -20.33 -9.03 -6.49
C SER A 257 -19.46 -10.30 -6.53
N THR A 258 -19.75 -11.17 -7.50
CA THR A 258 -18.90 -12.31 -7.88
C THR A 258 -18.18 -12.07 -9.21
N THR A 259 -18.48 -10.95 -9.87
CA THR A 259 -17.97 -10.63 -11.20
C THR A 259 -16.54 -10.13 -11.11
N ARG A 260 -15.67 -10.73 -11.92
CA ARG A 260 -14.31 -10.28 -12.22
C ARG A 260 -14.15 -10.19 -13.71
N THR A 261 -13.45 -9.18 -14.15
CA THR A 261 -13.11 -8.97 -15.55
C THR A 261 -12.08 -10.03 -15.93
N PRO A 262 -12.38 -10.89 -16.91
CA PRO A 262 -11.41 -11.89 -17.34
C PRO A 262 -10.14 -11.20 -17.82
N VAL A 263 -9.01 -11.55 -17.22
CA VAL A 263 -7.74 -10.95 -17.60
C VAL A 263 -7.32 -11.53 -18.96
N LYS A 264 -7.24 -10.68 -19.98
CA LYS A 264 -7.21 -11.07 -21.41
C LYS A 264 -5.96 -11.85 -21.85
N ALA A 265 -4.89 -11.84 -21.06
CA ALA A 265 -3.70 -12.65 -21.25
C ALA A 265 -2.93 -12.64 -19.93
N GLY A 266 -2.27 -13.74 -19.57
CA GLY A 266 -1.48 -13.84 -18.33
C GLY A 266 -0.26 -12.91 -18.33
N ILE A 267 0.92 -13.46 -18.08
CA ILE A 267 2.18 -12.69 -18.20
C ILE A 267 2.71 -12.83 -19.62
N VAL A 268 3.05 -11.72 -20.26
CA VAL A 268 3.67 -11.70 -21.59
C VAL A 268 4.99 -12.48 -21.56
N GLU A 269 5.18 -13.39 -22.52
CA GLU A 269 6.43 -14.13 -22.67
C GLU A 269 7.61 -13.17 -22.90
N ASN A 270 8.75 -13.46 -22.28
CA ASN A 270 9.97 -12.65 -22.38
C ASN A 270 9.83 -11.21 -21.87
N ASP A 271 8.98 -10.99 -20.88
CA ASP A 271 8.88 -9.71 -20.20
C ASP A 271 10.23 -9.23 -19.62
N ALA A 272 10.65 -8.01 -19.97
CA ALA A 272 11.94 -7.45 -19.54
C ALA A 272 12.07 -7.26 -18.02
N LEU A 273 10.95 -7.23 -17.27
CA LEU A 273 10.98 -7.13 -15.81
C LEU A 273 11.28 -8.47 -15.13
N GLY A 274 11.23 -9.58 -15.87
CA GLY A 274 11.48 -10.92 -15.33
C GLY A 274 10.52 -11.36 -14.22
N LEU A 275 9.32 -10.76 -14.18
CA LEU A 275 8.26 -11.04 -13.21
C LEU A 275 7.46 -12.28 -13.61
N GLN A 276 6.99 -13.01 -12.60
CA GLN A 276 6.22 -14.25 -12.76
C GLN A 276 4.87 -14.16 -12.06
N GLU A 277 3.93 -15.01 -12.47
CA GLU A 277 2.58 -15.01 -11.92
C GLU A 277 2.68 -15.31 -10.42
N ASN A 278 1.90 -14.60 -9.61
CA ASN A 278 1.92 -14.65 -8.15
C ASN A 278 3.14 -14.03 -7.45
N ASP A 279 4.09 -13.43 -8.18
CA ASP A 279 5.11 -12.58 -7.57
C ASP A 279 4.45 -11.51 -6.69
N GLU A 280 5.00 -11.28 -5.51
CA GLU A 280 4.61 -10.12 -4.71
C GLU A 280 5.25 -8.87 -5.34
N VAL A 281 4.45 -7.87 -5.69
CA VAL A 281 4.92 -6.66 -6.38
C VAL A 281 4.35 -5.40 -5.74
N GLU A 282 5.07 -4.30 -5.93
CA GLU A 282 4.62 -2.94 -5.68
C GLU A 282 4.46 -2.22 -7.02
N VAL A 283 3.33 -1.55 -7.20
CA VAL A 283 2.99 -0.76 -8.38
C VAL A 283 2.77 0.70 -7.96
N SER A 284 3.38 1.63 -8.70
CA SER A 284 3.18 3.07 -8.53
C SER A 284 3.40 3.80 -9.84
N PRO A 285 2.87 5.03 -10.01
CA PRO A 285 3.26 5.89 -11.11
C PRO A 285 4.78 6.12 -11.13
N SER A 286 5.37 6.28 -12.31
CA SER A 286 6.81 6.59 -12.48
C SER A 286 7.11 8.08 -12.72
N ASP A 287 6.06 8.89 -12.89
CA ASP A 287 6.10 10.32 -13.21
C ASP A 287 5.82 11.17 -11.94
N TYR A 288 4.58 11.26 -11.45
CA TYR A 288 4.21 11.99 -10.23
C TYR A 288 3.30 11.16 -9.30
N GLY A 289 3.24 11.51 -8.01
CA GLY A 289 2.47 10.74 -7.03
C GLY A 289 3.04 9.36 -6.72
N GLN A 290 4.35 9.18 -6.88
CA GLN A 290 5.08 7.92 -6.72
C GLN A 290 5.19 7.46 -5.24
N SER A 291 4.88 8.35 -4.29
CA SER A 291 5.09 8.11 -2.85
C SER A 291 4.13 7.09 -2.23
N HIS A 292 3.04 6.74 -2.92
CA HIS A 292 2.10 5.71 -2.49
C HIS A 292 2.15 4.57 -3.48
N LYS A 293 2.32 3.35 -2.96
CA LYS A 293 2.48 2.14 -3.76
C LYS A 293 1.40 1.15 -3.40
N ASP A 294 0.75 0.62 -4.42
CA ASP A 294 -0.17 -0.49 -4.27
C ASP A 294 0.61 -1.80 -4.26
N ARG A 295 0.32 -2.66 -3.29
CA ARG A 295 1.02 -3.92 -3.11
C ARG A 295 0.06 -5.09 -3.23
N GLY A 296 0.49 -6.12 -3.94
CA GLY A 296 -0.27 -7.34 -4.10
C GLY A 296 0.45 -8.40 -4.90
N ARG A 297 -0.23 -9.53 -5.09
CA ARG A 297 0.26 -10.62 -5.94
C ARG A 297 -0.02 -10.31 -7.40
N LEU A 298 0.98 -10.43 -8.27
CA LEU A 298 0.84 -10.24 -9.70
C LEU A 298 -0.14 -11.27 -10.27
N VAL A 299 -1.23 -10.80 -10.89
CA VAL A 299 -2.25 -11.62 -11.56
C VAL A 299 -2.01 -11.62 -13.07
N ALA A 300 -1.65 -10.46 -13.64
CA ALA A 300 -1.32 -10.36 -15.05
C ALA A 300 -0.37 -9.21 -15.33
N LEU A 301 0.37 -9.37 -16.43
CA LEU A 301 1.32 -8.40 -16.90
C LEU A 301 1.34 -8.44 -18.43
N THR A 302 0.54 -7.58 -19.03
CA THR A 302 0.41 -7.46 -20.48
C THR A 302 1.29 -6.33 -21.01
N THR A 303 1.31 -6.11 -22.33
CA THR A 303 2.01 -4.95 -22.92
C THR A 303 1.42 -3.61 -22.45
N SER A 304 0.13 -3.58 -22.11
CA SER A 304 -0.60 -2.34 -21.80
C SER A 304 -1.08 -2.22 -20.36
N GLU A 305 -1.08 -3.31 -19.59
CA GLU A 305 -1.75 -3.36 -18.28
C GLU A 305 -0.99 -4.27 -17.29
N VAL A 306 -0.97 -3.88 -16.03
CA VAL A 306 -0.58 -4.72 -14.90
C VAL A 306 -1.78 -4.87 -13.95
N VAL A 307 -2.01 -6.10 -13.49
CA VAL A 307 -3.08 -6.43 -12.55
C VAL A 307 -2.49 -7.10 -11.32
N ILE A 308 -2.79 -6.57 -10.14
CA ILE A 308 -2.41 -7.17 -8.86
C ILE A 308 -3.63 -7.56 -8.05
N ARG A 309 -3.53 -8.63 -7.25
CA ARG A 309 -4.51 -8.95 -6.22
C ARG A 309 -4.02 -8.39 -4.90
N ASN A 310 -4.71 -7.39 -4.38
CA ASN A 310 -4.33 -6.76 -3.11
C ASN A 310 -4.74 -7.61 -1.90
N SER A 311 -4.36 -7.15 -0.70
CA SER A 311 -4.65 -7.85 0.57
C SER A 311 -6.14 -7.99 0.90
N LYS A 312 -7.00 -7.18 0.26
CA LYS A 312 -8.45 -7.23 0.38
C LYS A 312 -9.12 -8.17 -0.64
N GLY A 313 -8.34 -8.75 -1.55
CA GLY A 313 -8.80 -9.70 -2.55
C GLY A 313 -9.41 -9.07 -3.82
N TYR A 314 -9.31 -7.76 -3.97
CA TYR A 314 -9.67 -7.04 -5.20
C TYR A 314 -8.56 -7.16 -6.24
N GLN A 315 -8.92 -7.18 -7.52
CA GLN A 315 -7.96 -7.00 -8.60
C GLN A 315 -7.80 -5.49 -8.84
N VAL A 316 -6.59 -4.98 -8.72
CA VAL A 316 -6.28 -3.57 -8.95
C VAL A 316 -5.49 -3.48 -10.24
N HIS A 317 -6.02 -2.72 -11.19
CA HIS A 317 -5.57 -2.61 -12.55
C HIS A 317 -4.90 -1.26 -12.77
N PHE A 318 -3.71 -1.29 -13.39
CA PHE A 318 -2.95 -0.10 -13.74
C PHE A 318 -2.49 -0.20 -15.19
N PRO A 319 -2.42 0.91 -15.94
CA PRO A 319 -1.75 0.87 -17.23
C PRO A 319 -0.26 0.60 -17.00
N ARG A 320 0.38 -0.06 -17.96
CA ARG A 320 1.80 -0.36 -17.87
C ARG A 320 2.68 0.86 -18.18
N TRP A 321 2.23 1.71 -19.08
CA TRP A 321 2.93 2.93 -19.47
C TRP A 321 2.89 3.96 -18.34
N ASN A 322 4.05 4.55 -17.99
CA ASN A 322 4.23 5.48 -16.87
C ASN A 322 3.90 4.91 -15.48
N PHE A 323 4.00 3.58 -15.34
CA PHE A 323 3.97 2.91 -14.05
C PHE A 323 5.24 2.09 -13.86
N GLN A 324 5.76 2.14 -12.64
CA GLN A 324 6.84 1.29 -12.20
C GLN A 324 6.25 0.09 -11.46
N ILE A 325 6.68 -1.10 -11.88
CA ILE A 325 6.41 -2.36 -11.18
C ILE A 325 7.73 -2.83 -10.62
N SER A 326 7.77 -3.03 -9.31
CA SER A 326 8.94 -3.59 -8.63
C SER A 326 8.56 -4.87 -7.93
N ARG A 327 9.34 -5.94 -8.14
CA ARG A 327 9.22 -7.13 -7.31
C ARG A 327 9.46 -6.68 -5.87
N VAL A 328 8.51 -6.99 -5.00
CA VAL A 328 8.76 -6.94 -3.57
C VAL A 328 9.64 -8.15 -3.30
N ILE A 329 10.94 -7.93 -3.47
CA ILE A 329 11.94 -8.85 -2.96
C ILE A 329 11.76 -8.72 -1.44
N PRO A 330 11.23 -9.74 -0.74
CA PRO A 330 11.33 -9.76 0.71
C PRO A 330 12.81 -9.54 0.97
N PRO A 331 13.21 -8.57 1.83
CA PRO A 331 14.61 -8.17 1.97
C PRO A 331 15.48 -9.42 1.91
N GLN A 332 16.34 -9.51 0.90
CA GLN A 332 17.27 -10.63 0.78
C GLN A 332 18.13 -10.57 2.04
N VAL A 333 17.72 -11.34 3.03
CA VAL A 333 18.54 -11.70 4.16
C VAL A 333 19.66 -12.48 3.52
N LYS A 334 20.84 -11.84 3.38
CA LYS A 334 22.08 -12.59 3.17
C LYS A 334 22.01 -13.73 4.17
N SER A 335 22.15 -14.97 3.68
CA SER A 335 22.27 -16.16 4.52
C SER A 335 23.12 -15.82 5.75
N PRO A 336 22.75 -16.31 6.94
CA PRO A 336 23.41 -15.94 8.17
C PRO A 336 24.92 -16.04 7.99
N VAL A 337 25.63 -15.01 8.47
CA VAL A 337 27.11 -15.04 8.60
C VAL A 337 27.47 -16.44 9.10
N PRO A 338 28.36 -17.18 8.41
CA PRO A 338 28.71 -18.54 8.81
C PRO A 338 29.04 -18.59 10.29
N LEU A 339 28.61 -19.66 10.97
CA LEU A 339 29.05 -19.98 12.32
C LEU A 339 30.59 -19.90 12.35
N ALA A 340 31.16 -19.36 13.43
CA ALA A 340 32.61 -19.32 13.59
C ALA A 340 33.18 -20.74 13.40
N GLU A 341 34.21 -20.88 12.56
CA GLU A 341 34.82 -22.18 12.27
C GLU A 341 35.31 -22.82 13.57
N GLY A 342 34.78 -24.01 13.89
CA GLY A 342 35.31 -24.88 14.95
C GLY A 342 34.42 -25.16 16.17
N LYS A 343 33.31 -24.44 16.39
CA LYS A 343 32.39 -24.74 17.52
C LYS A 343 31.29 -25.71 17.08
N LYS A 344 31.26 -26.91 17.67
CA LYS A 344 30.25 -27.94 17.38
C LYS A 344 28.91 -27.56 18.03
N ILE A 345 27.92 -27.19 17.24
CA ILE A 345 26.57 -26.87 17.74
C ILE A 345 25.85 -28.17 18.14
N PRO A 346 25.43 -28.35 19.40
CA PRO A 346 24.73 -29.55 19.83
C PRO A 346 23.32 -29.60 19.21
N PRO A 347 22.75 -30.81 19.03
CA PRO A 347 21.32 -30.92 18.77
C PRO A 347 20.54 -30.41 19.99
N MET A 348 19.46 -29.68 19.72
CA MET A 348 18.63 -29.06 20.74
C MET A 348 17.16 -29.43 20.51
N LYS A 349 16.39 -29.57 21.59
CA LYS A 349 14.94 -29.78 21.58
C LYS A 349 14.28 -28.64 22.33
N LEU A 350 13.42 -27.87 21.66
CA LEU A 350 12.71 -26.74 22.26
C LEU A 350 11.26 -27.12 22.54
N PHE A 351 10.89 -27.19 23.81
CA PHE A 351 9.50 -27.26 24.25
C PHE A 351 8.84 -25.90 23.99
N TYR A 352 7.88 -25.86 23.08
CA TYR A 352 7.30 -24.60 22.59
C TYR A 352 5.79 -24.68 22.38
N HIS A 353 5.19 -23.50 22.24
CA HIS A 353 3.86 -23.33 21.67
C HIS A 353 3.85 -22.03 20.88
N HIS A 354 3.36 -22.03 19.64
CA HIS A 354 3.43 -20.84 18.77
C HIS A 354 2.75 -19.59 19.38
N ALA A 355 1.71 -19.79 20.21
CA ALA A 355 1.04 -18.69 20.91
C ALA A 355 1.84 -18.10 22.11
N SER A 356 2.93 -18.75 22.55
CA SER A 356 3.75 -18.25 23.66
C SER A 356 4.77 -17.22 23.17
N PRO A 357 4.69 -15.96 23.63
CA PRO A 357 5.62 -14.91 23.19
C PRO A 357 7.05 -15.21 23.65
N TYR A 358 7.24 -15.87 24.80
CA TYR A 358 8.57 -16.26 25.28
C TYR A 358 9.24 -17.30 24.39
N THR A 359 8.47 -18.26 23.86
CA THR A 359 8.99 -19.23 22.90
C THR A 359 9.29 -18.57 21.55
N ARG A 360 8.47 -17.60 21.15
CA ARG A 360 8.65 -16.81 19.93
C ARG A 360 9.96 -16.04 19.99
N LYS A 361 10.26 -15.39 21.12
CA LYS A 361 11.55 -14.73 21.37
C LYS A 361 12.73 -15.67 21.13
N VAL A 362 12.72 -16.85 21.75
CA VAL A 362 13.82 -17.83 21.64
C VAL A 362 14.00 -18.30 20.19
N PHE A 363 12.93 -18.73 19.55
CA PHE A 363 13.03 -19.32 18.20
C PHE A 363 13.32 -18.25 17.13
N MET A 364 12.81 -17.03 17.32
CA MET A 364 13.15 -15.88 16.49
C MET A 364 14.65 -15.55 16.58
N LEU A 365 15.25 -15.58 17.79
CA LEU A 365 16.70 -15.39 17.94
C LEU A 365 17.51 -16.53 17.28
N ALA A 366 17.05 -17.78 17.41
CA ALA A 366 17.69 -18.91 16.74
C ALA A 366 17.71 -18.74 15.21
N LEU A 367 16.61 -18.25 14.61
CA LEU A 367 16.52 -17.94 13.19
C LEU A 367 17.46 -16.79 12.78
N GLU A 368 17.65 -15.79 13.63
CA GLU A 368 18.62 -14.70 13.40
C GLU A 368 20.05 -15.22 13.41
N TYR A 369 20.31 -16.27 14.18
CA TYR A 369 21.65 -16.84 14.36
C TYR A 369 21.94 -18.01 13.40
N GLY A 370 20.96 -18.46 12.63
CA GLY A 370 21.10 -19.61 11.73
C GLY A 370 21.14 -20.95 12.48
N LEU A 371 20.57 -21.02 13.68
CA LEU A 371 20.56 -22.19 14.55
C LEU A 371 19.27 -23.03 14.39
N GLU A 372 18.34 -22.64 13.51
CA GLU A 372 17.04 -23.30 13.39
C GLU A 372 17.13 -24.76 12.94
N SER A 373 18.19 -25.13 12.21
CA SER A 373 18.46 -26.49 11.75
C SER A 373 18.94 -27.42 12.88
N HIS A 374 19.39 -26.84 14.00
CA HIS A 374 19.86 -27.58 15.18
C HIS A 374 18.77 -27.74 16.24
N ILE A 375 17.59 -27.14 16.05
CA ILE A 375 16.49 -27.16 17.02
C ILE A 375 15.37 -28.05 16.50
N THR A 376 15.00 -29.08 17.27
CA THR A 376 13.75 -29.80 17.07
C THR A 376 12.66 -29.14 17.91
N LEU A 377 11.58 -28.71 17.24
CA LEU A 377 10.44 -28.08 17.89
C LEU A 377 9.50 -29.16 18.46
N HIS A 378 9.29 -29.13 19.78
CA HIS A 378 8.41 -30.05 20.49
C HIS A 378 7.20 -29.30 21.04
N LYS A 379 6.07 -29.42 20.35
CA LYS A 379 4.86 -28.68 20.69
C LYS A 379 4.24 -29.22 21.97
N VAL A 380 3.98 -28.33 22.92
CA VAL A 380 3.32 -28.63 24.20
C VAL A 380 2.39 -27.50 24.61
N VAL A 381 1.40 -27.78 25.45
CA VAL A 381 0.59 -26.74 26.11
C VAL A 381 0.59 -26.96 27.62
N VAL A 382 0.81 -25.89 28.38
CA VAL A 382 0.97 -25.92 29.83
C VAL A 382 0.08 -24.87 30.51
N CYS A 383 -0.50 -25.23 31.64
CA CYS A 383 -1.25 -24.32 32.51
C CYS A 383 -1.18 -24.82 33.97
N PRO A 384 -1.07 -23.93 34.97
CA PRO A 384 -1.07 -24.32 36.38
C PRO A 384 -2.32 -25.10 36.86
N ILE A 385 -3.41 -25.09 36.07
CA ILE A 385 -4.61 -25.87 36.34
C ILE A 385 -4.96 -26.76 35.13
N PRO A 386 -5.66 -27.88 35.34
CA PRO A 386 -6.25 -28.62 34.23
C PRO A 386 -7.25 -27.75 33.46
N TYR A 387 -7.08 -27.68 32.14
CA TYR A 387 -7.99 -26.99 31.23
C TYR A 387 -8.08 -27.81 29.92
N PRO A 388 -9.23 -28.47 29.64
CA PRO A 388 -9.36 -29.35 28.49
C PRO A 388 -8.98 -28.67 27.17
N GLY A 389 -8.12 -29.30 26.38
CA GLY A 389 -7.64 -28.77 25.10
C GLY A 389 -6.60 -27.64 25.21
N TRP A 390 -6.13 -27.32 26.42
CA TRP A 390 -5.12 -26.27 26.65
C TRP A 390 -4.05 -26.62 27.70
N SER A 391 -4.25 -27.64 28.54
CA SER A 391 -3.25 -28.05 29.55
C SER A 391 -3.20 -29.56 29.71
N ASP A 392 -2.25 -30.18 29.00
CA ASP A 392 -2.08 -31.64 28.94
C ASP A 392 -0.60 -32.09 29.02
N ASN A 393 0.38 -31.16 28.94
CA ASN A 393 1.81 -31.51 28.92
C ASN A 393 2.61 -31.08 30.16
N ASN A 394 1.97 -30.70 31.28
CA ASN A 394 2.70 -30.18 32.44
C ASN A 394 3.81 -31.13 32.95
N GLU A 395 3.50 -32.40 33.15
CA GLU A 395 4.48 -33.41 33.64
C GLU A 395 5.63 -33.63 32.66
N GLU A 396 5.32 -33.59 31.36
CA GLU A 396 6.31 -33.74 30.30
C GLU A 396 7.32 -32.58 30.30
N VAL A 397 6.83 -31.35 30.50
CA VAL A 397 7.69 -30.16 30.63
C VAL A 397 8.39 -30.15 32.00
N ALA A 398 7.72 -30.60 33.06
CA ALA A 398 8.24 -30.64 34.44
C ALA A 398 9.52 -31.49 34.58
N ALA A 399 9.67 -32.51 33.74
CA ALA A 399 10.87 -33.34 33.68
C ALA A 399 12.17 -32.55 33.35
N PHE A 400 12.05 -31.39 32.69
CA PHE A 400 13.19 -30.54 32.28
C PHE A 400 13.09 -29.10 32.79
N ASN A 401 11.90 -28.66 33.19
CA ASN A 401 11.68 -27.38 33.84
C ASN A 401 10.68 -27.60 34.98
N PRO A 402 11.12 -27.66 36.25
CA PRO A 402 10.25 -27.99 37.39
C PRO A 402 9.09 -26.99 37.59
N LEU A 403 9.11 -25.84 36.91
CA LEU A 403 8.02 -24.87 36.91
C LEU A 403 6.90 -25.18 35.90
N ALA A 404 7.08 -26.22 35.07
CA ALA A 404 6.19 -26.56 33.95
C ALA A 404 5.90 -25.35 33.02
N LYS A 405 6.91 -24.49 32.80
CA LYS A 405 6.79 -23.32 31.91
C LYS A 405 7.51 -23.55 30.59
N ILE A 406 6.98 -22.95 29.53
CA ILE A 406 7.66 -22.84 28.24
C ILE A 406 8.16 -21.41 28.01
N PRO A 407 9.28 -21.20 27.30
CA PRO A 407 10.13 -22.22 26.67
C PRO A 407 10.98 -23.02 27.67
N CYS A 408 11.32 -24.24 27.28
CA CYS A 408 12.38 -25.05 27.88
C CYS A 408 13.22 -25.67 26.75
N LEU A 409 14.53 -25.46 26.76
CA LEU A 409 15.46 -25.96 25.76
C LEU A 409 16.29 -27.10 26.37
N VAL A 410 16.18 -28.30 25.82
CA VAL A 410 17.02 -29.45 26.20
C VAL A 410 18.10 -29.63 25.16
N THR A 411 19.33 -29.78 25.59
CA THR A 411 20.49 -29.90 24.70
C THR A 411 21.33 -31.11 25.12
N ALA A 412 22.19 -31.60 24.23
CA ALA A 412 23.05 -32.76 24.55
C ALA A 412 24.03 -32.47 25.71
N ASP A 413 24.46 -31.21 25.85
CA ASP A 413 25.34 -30.70 26.89
C ASP A 413 24.61 -30.28 28.17
N VAL A 414 23.31 -29.94 28.09
CA VAL A 414 22.46 -29.62 29.24
C VAL A 414 21.19 -30.47 29.21
N PRO A 415 21.28 -31.77 29.58
CA PRO A 415 20.18 -32.71 29.47
C PRO A 415 19.05 -32.42 30.47
N ASP A 416 19.34 -31.74 31.58
CA ASP A 416 18.36 -31.36 32.61
C ASP A 416 17.47 -30.17 32.18
N GLY A 417 17.77 -29.55 31.04
CA GLY A 417 17.00 -28.44 30.48
C GLY A 417 17.49 -27.04 30.89
N ILE A 418 17.41 -26.11 29.94
CA ILE A 418 17.63 -24.67 30.11
C ILE A 418 16.27 -24.00 30.01
N PHE A 419 15.83 -23.35 31.08
CA PHE A 419 14.56 -22.65 31.15
C PHE A 419 14.76 -21.20 31.59
N ASP A 420 13.69 -20.41 31.45
CA ASP A 420 13.73 -18.95 31.32
C ASP A 420 14.22 -18.50 29.94
N SER A 421 13.35 -17.77 29.23
CA SER A 421 13.58 -17.36 27.85
C SER A 421 14.79 -16.45 27.66
N ARG A 422 15.22 -15.70 28.69
CA ARG A 422 16.42 -14.88 28.62
C ARG A 422 17.67 -15.73 28.79
N VAL A 423 17.66 -16.71 29.69
CA VAL A 423 18.78 -17.65 29.88
C VAL A 423 18.99 -18.49 28.63
N ILE A 424 17.90 -18.96 28.00
CA ILE A 424 17.99 -19.67 26.72
C ILE A 424 18.60 -18.77 25.64
N CYS A 425 18.18 -17.51 25.53
CA CYS A 425 18.78 -16.57 24.57
C CYS A 425 20.27 -16.30 24.84
N GLU A 426 20.70 -16.26 26.11
CA GLU A 426 22.12 -16.16 26.48
C GLU A 426 22.91 -17.40 26.09
N TYR A 427 22.32 -18.59 26.23
CA TYR A 427 22.92 -19.82 25.73
C TYR A 427 23.09 -19.79 24.21
N LEU A 428 22.08 -19.31 23.46
CA LEU A 428 22.20 -19.13 22.00
C LEU A 428 23.27 -18.10 21.62
N ASP A 429 23.40 -17.01 22.38
CA ASP A 429 24.49 -16.03 22.24
C ASP A 429 25.86 -16.69 22.42
N ASP A 430 26.02 -17.57 23.41
CA ASP A 430 27.27 -18.31 23.65
C ASP A 430 27.59 -19.24 22.48
N LEU A 431 26.61 -19.99 21.97
CA LEU A 431 26.82 -20.93 20.85
C LEU A 431 27.43 -20.28 19.60
N ILE A 432 27.21 -18.97 19.41
CA ILE A 432 27.74 -18.21 18.28
C ILE A 432 28.76 -17.13 18.68
N ASP A 433 29.32 -17.26 19.90
CA ASP A 433 30.37 -16.41 20.47
C ASP A 433 30.06 -14.90 20.40
N VAL A 434 28.82 -14.51 20.72
CA VAL A 434 28.41 -13.09 20.76
C VAL A 434 29.17 -12.36 21.87
N LYS A 435 30.14 -11.54 21.49
CA LYS A 435 30.88 -10.68 22.42
C LYS A 435 30.15 -9.36 22.61
N ARG A 436 29.76 -9.05 23.85
CA ARG A 436 29.13 -7.78 24.22
C ARG A 436 30.04 -6.96 25.13
N LYS A 437 30.26 -5.70 24.78
CA LYS A 437 30.93 -4.75 25.67
C LYS A 437 29.96 -4.32 26.77
N LYS A 438 30.32 -4.52 28.04
CA LYS A 438 29.49 -4.16 29.20
C LYS A 438 29.61 -2.66 29.54
N ASP A 439 29.16 -1.81 28.64
CA ASP A 439 29.09 -0.36 28.82
C ASP A 439 27.66 0.12 29.16
N THR A 440 27.46 1.43 29.27
CA THR A 440 26.15 2.03 29.54
C THR A 440 25.08 1.55 28.55
N ARG A 441 25.46 1.40 27.28
CA ARG A 441 24.52 1.01 26.22
C ARG A 441 24.04 -0.43 26.40
N TYR A 442 24.95 -1.32 26.79
CA TYR A 442 24.60 -2.69 27.16
C TYR A 442 23.55 -2.72 28.28
N PHE A 443 23.77 -2.00 29.39
CA PHE A 443 22.81 -2.01 30.50
C PHE A 443 21.46 -1.37 30.12
N GLN A 444 21.47 -0.35 29.27
CA GLN A 444 20.24 0.22 28.71
C GLN A 444 19.44 -0.82 27.92
N GLN A 445 20.07 -1.54 26.99
CA GLN A 445 19.39 -2.57 26.19
C GLN A 445 18.88 -3.73 27.06
N ARG A 446 19.67 -4.17 28.04
CA ARG A 446 19.25 -5.22 29.01
C ARG A 446 18.05 -4.79 29.85
N ALA A 447 17.97 -3.51 30.22
CA ALA A 447 16.80 -2.96 30.90
C ALA A 447 15.57 -2.95 29.98
N LEU A 448 15.72 -2.66 28.69
CA LEU A 448 14.61 -2.71 27.73
C LEU A 448 14.12 -4.15 27.50
N HIS A 449 15.03 -5.12 27.46
CA HIS A 449 14.65 -6.53 27.45
C HIS A 449 13.81 -6.87 28.68
N ALA A 450 14.24 -6.45 29.88
CA ALA A 450 13.49 -6.73 31.11
C ALA A 450 12.12 -6.05 31.09
N CYS A 451 12.05 -4.84 30.52
CA CYS A 451 10.80 -4.13 30.30
C CYS A 451 9.87 -4.89 29.33
N ALA A 452 10.40 -5.42 28.22
CA ALA A 452 9.65 -6.23 27.27
C ALA A 452 9.12 -7.53 27.91
N ASP A 453 9.92 -8.21 28.73
CA ASP A 453 9.47 -9.38 29.49
C ASP A 453 8.34 -9.01 30.45
N GLY A 454 8.45 -7.90 31.18
CA GLY A 454 7.39 -7.42 32.06
C GLY A 454 6.09 -7.01 31.35
N ILE A 455 6.19 -6.52 30.09
CA ILE A 455 5.02 -6.27 29.23
C ILE A 455 4.35 -7.61 28.87
N MET A 456 5.13 -8.61 28.45
CA MET A 456 4.61 -9.94 28.12
C MET A 456 3.98 -10.61 29.34
N ASP A 457 4.59 -10.49 30.52
CA ASP A 457 4.05 -11.04 31.78
C ASP A 457 2.67 -10.44 32.09
N ALA A 458 2.53 -9.11 31.99
CA ALA A 458 1.28 -8.42 32.20
C ALA A 458 0.21 -8.84 31.18
N ALA A 459 0.60 -9.01 29.91
CA ALA A 459 -0.28 -9.44 28.84
C ALA A 459 -0.76 -10.89 29.03
N VAL A 460 0.10 -11.82 29.46
CA VAL A 460 -0.30 -13.20 29.80
C VAL A 460 -1.30 -13.21 30.96
N LEU A 461 -1.10 -12.37 31.98
CA LEU A 461 -2.04 -12.28 33.10
C LEU A 461 -3.42 -11.76 32.65
N ILE A 462 -3.47 -10.83 31.68
CA ILE A 462 -4.73 -10.41 31.04
C ILE A 462 -5.40 -11.59 30.32
N VAL A 463 -4.64 -12.41 29.58
CA VAL A 463 -5.17 -13.60 28.92
C VAL A 463 -5.79 -14.57 29.93
N TYR A 464 -5.16 -14.76 31.10
CA TYR A 464 -5.69 -15.65 32.14
C TYR A 464 -6.96 -15.11 32.81
N GLU A 465 -7.05 -13.80 33.02
CA GLU A 465 -8.28 -13.17 33.52
C GLU A 465 -9.46 -13.45 32.57
N HIS A 466 -9.28 -13.27 31.27
CA HIS A 466 -10.34 -13.48 30.27
C HIS A 466 -10.63 -14.96 29.99
N ARG A 467 -9.60 -15.79 29.78
CA ARG A 467 -9.82 -17.18 29.35
C ARG A 467 -10.15 -18.14 30.47
N ILE A 468 -9.68 -17.87 31.69
CA ILE A 468 -9.82 -18.83 32.80
C ILE A 468 -10.75 -18.29 33.88
N ARG A 469 -10.53 -17.04 34.31
CA ARG A 469 -11.20 -16.49 35.49
C ARG A 469 -12.59 -15.95 35.19
N GLU A 470 -12.80 -15.40 34.00
CA GLU A 470 -14.11 -14.94 33.53
C GLU A 470 -15.13 -16.07 33.45
N GLU A 471 -14.78 -17.20 32.81
CA GLU A 471 -15.63 -18.40 32.73
C GLU A 471 -16.00 -18.97 34.11
N ARG A 472 -15.21 -18.66 35.13
CA ARG A 472 -15.38 -19.12 36.52
C ARG A 472 -16.00 -18.06 37.44
N GLY A 473 -16.35 -16.87 36.91
CA GLY A 473 -16.96 -15.79 37.68
C GLY A 473 -16.04 -15.13 38.71
N VAL A 474 -14.72 -15.26 38.57
CA VAL A 474 -13.70 -14.73 39.50
C VAL A 474 -12.75 -13.73 38.84
N LYS A 475 -13.16 -13.14 37.72
CA LYS A 475 -12.42 -12.08 37.03
C LYS A 475 -12.35 -10.82 37.89
N LEU A 476 -11.19 -10.18 37.95
CA LEU A 476 -10.97 -8.93 38.68
C LEU A 476 -10.60 -7.80 37.73
N ASP A 477 -11.54 -6.91 37.45
CA ASP A 477 -11.33 -5.79 36.52
C ASP A 477 -10.20 -4.84 36.99
N VAL A 478 -10.11 -4.58 38.30
CA VAL A 478 -9.00 -3.79 38.89
C VAL A 478 -7.62 -4.42 38.67
N TRP A 479 -7.55 -5.75 38.52
CA TRP A 479 -6.31 -6.43 38.17
C TRP A 479 -5.95 -6.19 36.71
N LEU A 480 -6.93 -6.29 35.80
CA LEU A 480 -6.77 -5.96 34.38
C LEU A 480 -6.26 -4.54 34.18
N GLU A 481 -6.88 -3.56 34.85
CA GLU A 481 -6.46 -2.15 34.84
C GLU A 481 -5.00 -1.99 35.28
N GLY A 482 -4.62 -2.67 36.36
CA GLY A 482 -3.24 -2.67 36.87
C GLY A 482 -2.22 -3.24 35.88
N GLN A 483 -2.57 -4.32 35.16
CA GLN A 483 -1.71 -4.90 34.11
C GLN A 483 -1.62 -3.97 32.89
N LEU A 484 -2.74 -3.41 32.44
CA LEU A 484 -2.75 -2.44 31.34
C LEU A 484 -1.89 -1.22 31.67
N LEU A 485 -1.94 -0.70 32.90
CA LEU A 485 -1.11 0.43 33.30
C LEU A 485 0.40 0.10 33.28
N LYS A 486 0.79 -1.12 33.65
CA LYS A 486 2.19 -1.58 33.50
C LYS A 486 2.61 -1.61 32.03
N ILE A 487 1.75 -2.15 31.15
CA ILE A 487 1.99 -2.20 29.71
C ILE A 487 2.19 -0.78 29.16
N GLN A 488 1.30 0.16 29.51
CA GLN A 488 1.40 1.55 29.04
C GLN A 488 2.72 2.23 29.48
N ARG A 489 3.11 2.09 30.76
CA ARG A 489 4.39 2.64 31.25
C ARG A 489 5.61 1.99 30.57
N GLY A 490 5.54 0.69 30.31
CA GLY A 490 6.58 -0.03 29.57
C GLY A 490 6.72 0.47 28.14
N LEU A 491 5.60 0.64 27.43
CA LEU A 491 5.58 1.19 26.08
C LEU A 491 6.11 2.63 26.02
N ASP A 492 5.81 3.47 27.02
CA ASP A 492 6.37 4.82 27.11
C ASP A 492 7.90 4.80 27.27
N ARG A 493 8.42 3.82 28.02
CA ARG A 493 9.87 3.62 28.14
C ARG A 493 10.51 3.18 26.81
N LEU A 494 9.81 2.36 26.02
CA LEU A 494 10.26 1.90 24.70
C LEU A 494 10.22 3.02 23.66
N GLU A 495 9.16 3.85 23.63
CA GLU A 495 9.08 5.07 22.79
C GLU A 495 10.28 5.97 23.05
N LYS A 496 10.54 6.29 24.33
CA LYS A 496 11.69 7.10 24.74
C LYS A 496 13.01 6.48 24.31
N ALA A 497 13.14 5.15 24.42
CA ALA A 497 14.33 4.44 23.98
C ALA A 497 14.57 4.55 22.46
N VAL A 498 13.52 4.55 21.64
CA VAL A 498 13.65 4.80 20.19
C VAL A 498 14.11 6.24 19.94
N MET A 499 13.50 7.22 20.63
CA MET A 499 13.86 8.64 20.48
C MET A 499 15.30 8.95 20.89
N GLU A 500 15.78 8.32 21.96
CA GLU A 500 17.17 8.43 22.44
C GLU A 500 18.15 7.62 21.59
N GLY A 501 17.65 6.92 20.57
CA GLY A 501 18.43 6.05 19.70
C GLY A 501 18.99 4.82 20.42
N VAL A 502 18.44 4.43 21.58
CA VAL A 502 18.73 3.18 22.33
C VAL A 502 18.24 1.96 21.56
N LEU A 503 17.04 2.06 21.00
CA LEU A 503 16.51 1.15 20.00
C LEU A 503 16.73 1.80 18.64
N GLY A 504 17.67 1.24 17.87
CA GLY A 504 18.06 1.77 16.57
C GLY A 504 17.27 1.14 15.42
N ASP A 505 17.65 1.56 14.21
CA ASP A 505 17.18 0.96 12.96
C ASP A 505 17.60 -0.51 12.88
N PRO A 506 16.82 -1.37 12.19
CA PRO A 506 17.19 -2.76 12.03
C PRO A 506 18.58 -2.83 11.38
N PRO A 507 19.56 -3.48 12.03
CA PRO A 507 20.89 -3.56 11.47
C PRO A 507 20.83 -4.38 10.18
N SER A 508 21.76 -4.12 9.26
CA SER A 508 21.99 -4.97 8.10
C SER A 508 22.45 -6.38 8.47
N GLY A 509 22.86 -6.59 9.74
CA GLY A 509 23.23 -7.88 10.32
C GLY A 509 22.16 -8.50 11.23
N ARG A 510 22.63 -9.33 12.18
CA ARG A 510 21.79 -10.08 13.13
C ARG A 510 21.10 -9.12 14.11
N ALA A 511 19.84 -9.39 14.43
CA ALA A 511 19.20 -8.78 15.59
C ALA A 511 19.81 -9.34 16.89
N ASN A 512 19.94 -8.51 17.93
CA ASN A 512 20.33 -9.01 19.24
C ASN A 512 19.10 -9.41 20.08
N MET A 513 19.33 -10.23 21.11
CA MET A 513 18.26 -10.74 21.96
C MET A 513 17.36 -9.65 22.57
N ASP A 514 17.87 -8.44 22.83
CA ASP A 514 17.13 -7.39 23.52
C ASP A 514 16.15 -6.70 22.57
N GLU A 515 16.56 -6.48 21.32
CA GLU A 515 15.68 -5.99 20.24
C GLU A 515 14.61 -7.02 19.87
N VAL A 516 14.99 -8.30 19.81
CA VAL A 516 14.04 -9.41 19.58
C VAL A 516 12.96 -9.43 20.66
N SER A 517 13.32 -9.27 21.93
CA SER A 517 12.36 -9.20 23.04
C SER A 517 11.37 -8.07 22.87
N VAL A 518 11.84 -6.86 22.55
CA VAL A 518 10.98 -5.69 22.35
C VAL A 518 10.03 -5.91 21.19
N LEU A 519 10.53 -6.43 20.06
CA LEU A 519 9.74 -6.70 18.87
C LEU A 519 8.62 -7.72 19.15
N VAL A 520 8.94 -8.80 19.87
CA VAL A 520 7.97 -9.85 20.22
C VAL A 520 6.93 -9.34 21.22
N ALA A 521 7.32 -8.53 22.21
CA ALA A 521 6.39 -7.96 23.17
C ALA A 521 5.36 -7.06 22.49
N ILE A 522 5.78 -6.18 21.57
CA ILE A 522 4.87 -5.31 20.80
C ILE A 522 3.96 -6.17 19.89
N GLY A 523 4.55 -7.17 19.22
CA GLY A 523 3.78 -8.08 18.36
C GLY A 523 2.69 -8.87 19.08
N MET A 524 2.89 -9.21 20.36
CA MET A 524 1.87 -9.84 21.19
C MET A 524 0.71 -8.87 21.49
N LEU A 525 1.01 -7.62 21.86
CA LEU A 525 -0.02 -6.62 22.13
C LEU A 525 -0.87 -6.32 20.89
N ASP A 526 -0.22 -6.26 19.73
CA ASP A 526 -0.87 -6.08 18.42
C ASP A 526 -1.86 -7.22 18.14
N GLN A 527 -1.45 -8.47 18.36
CA GLN A 527 -2.32 -9.64 18.22
C GLN A 527 -3.50 -9.63 19.21
N MET A 528 -3.28 -9.17 20.43
CA MET A 528 -4.32 -9.06 21.45
C MET A 528 -5.26 -7.88 21.23
N SER A 529 -5.05 -7.06 20.19
CA SER A 529 -5.78 -5.81 19.96
C SER A 529 -5.70 -4.82 21.14
N ILE A 530 -4.63 -4.88 21.93
CA ILE A 530 -4.39 -3.89 22.99
C ILE A 530 -3.90 -2.60 22.35
N ALA A 531 -4.53 -1.47 22.68
CA ALA A 531 -4.15 -0.16 22.17
C ALA A 531 -2.74 0.24 22.66
N TRP A 532 -1.72 -0.08 21.86
CA TRP A 532 -0.30 0.17 22.17
C TRP A 532 0.28 1.33 21.35
N SER A 533 -0.25 1.58 20.16
CA SER A 533 0.28 2.54 19.19
C SER A 533 -0.05 4.01 19.51
N GLU A 534 -1.11 4.25 20.28
CA GLU A 534 -1.55 5.60 20.62
C GLU A 534 -0.45 6.35 21.40
N ARG A 535 -0.14 7.58 20.96
CA ARG A 535 0.92 8.46 21.50
C ARG A 535 2.37 7.98 21.31
N ARG A 536 2.62 6.93 20.51
CA ARG A 536 3.97 6.34 20.35
C ARG A 536 4.41 6.23 18.88
N PRO A 537 4.42 7.35 18.14
CA PRO A 537 4.67 7.32 16.69
C PRO A 537 6.06 6.78 16.35
N LYS A 538 7.09 7.00 17.19
CA LYS A 538 8.45 6.53 16.90
C LYS A 538 8.58 5.03 17.12
N LEU A 539 7.93 4.50 18.14
CA LEU A 539 7.85 3.07 18.38
C LEU A 539 7.05 2.36 17.28
N VAL A 540 5.99 3.00 16.74
CA VAL A 540 5.26 2.49 15.58
C VAL A 540 6.13 2.44 14.33
N GLU A 541 6.86 3.53 14.02
CA GLU A 541 7.84 3.58 12.93
C GLU A 541 8.92 2.49 13.09
N TRP A 542 9.41 2.30 14.31
CA TRP A 542 10.38 1.26 14.66
C TRP A 542 9.80 -0.15 14.42
N TYR A 543 8.63 -0.45 15.02
CA TYR A 543 7.98 -1.75 14.90
C TYR A 543 7.66 -2.11 13.44
N ASN A 544 7.16 -1.15 12.66
CA ASN A 544 6.84 -1.36 11.25
C ASN A 544 8.05 -1.76 10.40
N ARG A 545 9.24 -1.27 10.74
CA ARG A 545 10.49 -1.65 10.06
C ARG A 545 11.00 -3.00 10.56
N TRP A 546 10.94 -3.23 11.86
CA TRP A 546 11.45 -4.46 12.49
C TRP A 546 10.57 -5.70 12.22
N ARG A 547 9.25 -5.55 12.11
CA ARG A 547 8.33 -6.69 11.82
C ARG A 547 8.52 -7.29 10.41
N LEU A 548 9.28 -6.63 9.54
CA LEU A 548 9.61 -7.13 8.21
C LEU A 548 10.72 -8.20 8.22
N ARG A 549 11.37 -8.45 9.37
CA ARG A 549 12.42 -9.45 9.50
C ARG A 549 11.88 -10.86 9.26
N ARG A 550 12.67 -11.69 8.55
CA ARG A 550 12.36 -13.11 8.27
C ARG A 550 12.02 -13.87 9.56
N SER A 551 12.85 -13.67 10.60
CA SER A 551 12.66 -14.31 11.90
C SER A 551 11.27 -14.01 12.49
N PHE A 552 10.80 -12.76 12.41
CA PHE A 552 9.48 -12.37 12.89
C PHE A 552 8.34 -12.99 12.06
N GLN A 553 8.49 -13.02 10.73
CA GLN A 553 7.50 -13.54 9.78
C GLN A 553 7.36 -15.07 9.83
N LEU A 554 8.46 -15.79 10.10
CA LEU A 554 8.47 -17.26 10.20
C LEU A 554 7.99 -17.78 11.55
N THR A 555 7.81 -16.89 12.53
CA THR A 555 7.27 -17.24 13.85
C THR A 555 5.92 -16.58 14.11
N PRO A 556 4.91 -16.72 13.24
CA PRO A 556 3.61 -16.11 13.48
C PRO A 556 2.92 -16.82 14.67
N PRO A 557 2.19 -16.09 15.53
CA PRO A 557 1.67 -16.65 16.78
C PRO A 557 0.41 -17.50 16.62
N ASP A 558 -0.15 -17.55 15.41
CA ASP A 558 -1.37 -18.28 15.02
C ASP A 558 -1.08 -19.55 14.21
N LYS A 559 0.20 -19.87 13.91
CA LYS A 559 0.57 -21.04 13.10
C LYS A 559 1.78 -21.77 13.66
N GLU A 560 1.85 -23.06 13.35
CA GLU A 560 3.03 -23.86 13.64
C GLU A 560 4.27 -23.34 12.94
N TRP A 561 5.40 -23.43 13.63
CA TRP A 561 6.70 -23.08 13.11
C TRP A 561 7.38 -24.34 12.58
N ARG A 562 8.27 -24.18 11.61
CA ARG A 562 9.06 -25.29 11.07
C ARG A 562 10.52 -25.10 11.44
N ALA A 563 11.12 -26.12 12.04
CA ALA A 563 12.57 -26.26 12.10
C ALA A 563 13.07 -26.89 10.79
N GLY A 564 14.10 -26.31 10.18
CA GLY A 564 14.90 -27.00 9.15
C GLY A 564 14.27 -27.26 7.76
N VAL A 565 13.74 -26.25 7.06
CA VAL A 565 13.59 -26.33 5.59
C VAL A 565 14.25 -25.13 4.93
N GLY A 566 15.48 -25.35 4.47
CA GLY A 566 16.29 -24.38 3.76
C GLY A 566 17.45 -25.07 3.07
N THR A 567 17.14 -25.93 2.08
CA THR A 567 17.86 -26.22 0.83
C THR A 567 17.60 -27.67 0.36
N LYS A 568 17.13 -27.82 -0.90
CA LYS A 568 17.09 -29.05 -1.75
C LYS A 568 15.86 -29.98 -1.80
N ALA A 569 14.63 -29.56 -1.53
CA ALA A 569 13.47 -30.40 -1.85
C ALA A 569 12.24 -29.61 -2.32
N ASP A 570 12.35 -28.96 -3.49
CA ASP A 570 11.19 -28.57 -4.34
C ASP A 570 11.58 -28.60 -5.84
N ALA A 571 12.60 -29.38 -6.19
CA ALA A 571 12.93 -29.72 -7.57
C ALA A 571 12.58 -31.19 -7.80
N LYS A 572 11.29 -31.41 -8.08
CA LYS A 572 10.61 -32.63 -8.59
C LYS A 572 9.34 -32.91 -7.78
N MET A 573 8.26 -32.25 -8.16
CA MET A 573 7.01 -32.93 -8.50
C MET A 573 6.16 -32.04 -9.39
#